data_AF-A0A317YTC0-F1
#
_entry.id   AF-A0A317YTC0-F1
#
_cell.length_a   1.000
_cell.length_b   1.000
_cell.length_c   1.000
_cell.angle_alpha   90.00
_cell.angle_beta   90.00
_cell.angle_gamma   90.00
#
_symmetry.space_group_name_H-M   'P 1'
#
loop_
_entity.id
_entity.type
_entity.pdbx_description
1 polymer ?
#
loop_
_entity_poly.entity_id
_entity_poly.type
_entity_poly.pdbx_seq_one_letter_code
_entity_poly.pdbx_strand_id
1 'polypeptide(L)'
;MIKISLKKILCQLSQKKLYEKTFQSIYIVDFSLLDRAPLFKDEFKVIGTWYSYSGKRWICHTELSTEQFKKMITKNIDHKDLEKVKFYLDYLPFSITNEIPF
;
A
#
# COMPACT_ATOMS: atom_id res chain seq x y z
N MET A 1 -7.06 29.16 -18.00
CA MET A 1 -5.60 28.96 -17.88
C MET A 1 -5.24 29.09 -16.41
N ILE A 2 -4.99 27.98 -15.70
CA ILE A 2 -4.95 27.95 -14.23
C ILE A 2 -3.60 28.48 -13.73
N LYS A 3 -3.56 29.68 -13.14
CA LYS A 3 -2.42 30.18 -12.35
C LYS A 3 -2.46 29.52 -10.97
N ILE A 4 -1.93 28.31 -10.84
CA ILE A 4 -1.67 27.74 -9.51
C ILE A 4 -0.42 28.44 -8.97
N SER A 5 -0.55 29.11 -7.82
CA SER A 5 0.58 29.78 -7.17
C SER A 5 1.64 28.75 -6.74
N LEU A 6 2.89 28.95 -7.16
CA LEU A 6 4.07 28.17 -6.72
C LEU A 6 4.11 27.97 -5.21
N LYS A 7 3.66 28.96 -4.44
CA LYS A 7 3.62 28.92 -2.97
C LYS A 7 2.62 27.89 -2.43
N LYS A 8 1.48 27.69 -3.11
CA LYS A 8 0.51 26.64 -2.77
C LYS A 8 1.07 25.24 -3.06
N ILE A 9 1.72 25.07 -4.21
CA ILE A 9 2.33 23.79 -4.60
C ILE A 9 3.45 23.42 -3.61
N LEU A 10 4.34 24.36 -3.28
CA LEU A 10 5.40 24.16 -2.31
C LEU A 10 4.88 23.80 -0.92
N CYS A 11 3.78 24.43 -0.47
CA CYS A 11 3.14 24.11 0.80
C CYS A 11 2.52 22.71 0.82
N GLN A 12 1.88 22.29 -0.27
CA GLN A 12 1.35 20.93 -0.39
C GLN A 12 2.46 19.87 -0.41
N LEU A 13 3.55 20.14 -1.13
CA LEU A 13 4.72 19.26 -1.16
C LEU A 13 5.42 19.16 0.20
N SER A 14 5.53 20.26 0.93
CA SER A 14 6.15 20.25 2.27
C SER A 14 5.28 19.53 3.29
N GLN A 15 3.95 19.71 3.24
CA GLN A 15 3.00 18.98 4.09
C GLN A 15 3.06 17.47 3.84
N LYS A 16 3.06 17.05 2.57
CA LYS A 16 3.22 15.64 2.19
C LYS A 16 4.50 15.05 2.78
N LYS A 17 5.64 15.73 2.58
CA LYS A 17 6.95 15.28 3.06
C LYS A 17 7.08 15.25 4.58
N LEU A 18 6.33 16.12 5.28
CA LEU A 18 6.26 16.09 6.75
C LEU A 18 5.43 14.89 7.20
N TYR A 19 4.30 14.63 6.55
CA TYR A 19 3.43 13.49 6.81
C TYR A 19 4.18 12.16 6.65
N GLU A 20 4.95 12.02 5.57
CA GLU A 20 5.79 10.83 5.31
C GLU A 20 6.85 10.58 6.40
N LYS A 21 7.29 11.63 7.12
CA LYS A 21 8.30 11.52 8.18
C LYS A 21 7.71 11.26 9.56
N THR A 22 6.49 11.72 9.82
CA THR A 22 5.86 11.62 11.15
C THR A 22 4.96 10.41 11.28
N PHE A 23 4.45 9.88 10.17
CA PHE A 23 3.47 8.83 10.18
C PHE A 23 4.03 7.51 9.67
N GLN A 24 3.64 6.43 10.34
CA GLN A 24 4.05 5.09 9.98
C GLN A 24 3.44 4.71 8.63
N SER A 25 4.28 4.31 7.68
CA SER A 25 3.84 3.85 6.37
C SER A 25 3.16 2.50 6.46
N ILE A 26 2.15 2.31 5.63
CA ILE A 26 1.42 1.06 5.48
C ILE A 26 1.33 0.68 4.01
N TYR A 27 1.43 -0.61 3.77
CA TYR A 27 1.26 -1.24 2.49
C TYR A 27 -0.13 -1.84 2.40
N ILE A 28 -0.80 -1.56 1.29
CA ILE A 28 -2.13 -2.06 0.98
C ILE A 28 -2.02 -2.96 -0.24
N VAL A 29 -2.56 -4.17 -0.12
CA VAL A 29 -2.68 -5.11 -1.22
C VAL A 29 -4.16 -5.28 -1.56
N ASP A 30 -4.49 -5.03 -2.81
CA ASP A 30 -5.84 -5.09 -3.33
C ASP A 30 -5.99 -6.24 -4.33
N PHE A 31 -6.82 -7.20 -3.94
CA PHE A 31 -7.19 -8.39 -4.69
C PHE A 31 -8.59 -8.26 -5.30
N SER A 32 -9.18 -7.06 -5.38
CA SER A 32 -10.56 -6.84 -5.83
C SER A 32 -10.85 -7.45 -7.21
N LEU A 33 -9.84 -7.48 -8.08
CA LEU A 33 -9.92 -8.03 -9.44
C LEU A 33 -9.73 -9.55 -9.50
N LEU A 34 -9.39 -10.21 -8.38
CA LEU A 34 -9.35 -11.68 -8.31
C LEU A 34 -10.76 -12.24 -8.12
N ASP A 35 -11.03 -13.39 -8.74
CA ASP A 35 -12.31 -14.11 -8.59
C ASP A 35 -12.52 -14.55 -7.14
N ARG A 36 -11.43 -14.94 -6.46
CA ARG A 36 -11.41 -15.36 -5.06
C ARG A 36 -10.33 -14.62 -4.30
N ALA A 37 -10.64 -14.22 -3.06
CA ALA A 37 -9.64 -13.66 -2.16
C ALA A 37 -8.58 -14.72 -1.82
N PRO A 38 -7.29 -14.36 -1.77
CA PRO A 38 -6.27 -15.26 -1.26
C PRO A 38 -6.54 -15.61 0.20
N LEU A 39 -6.14 -16.82 0.59
CA LEU A 39 -6.14 -17.21 2.00
C LEU A 39 -4.88 -16.68 2.67
N PHE A 40 -5.04 -16.07 3.84
CA PHE A 40 -3.91 -15.64 4.65
C PHE A 40 -3.23 -16.85 5.29
N LYS A 41 -1.94 -17.04 5.00
CA LYS A 41 -1.09 -18.12 5.49
C LYS A 41 -0.10 -17.61 6.53
N ASP A 42 0.40 -18.51 7.38
CA ASP A 42 1.36 -18.17 8.45
C ASP A 42 2.65 -17.54 7.95
N GLU A 43 3.09 -17.86 6.74
CA GLU A 43 4.25 -17.23 6.09
C GLU A 43 4.10 -15.72 5.87
N PHE A 44 2.88 -15.19 5.87
CA PHE A 44 2.66 -13.75 5.78
C PHE A 44 2.84 -13.06 7.14
N LYS A 45 2.69 -13.78 8.27
CA LYS A 45 2.86 -13.19 9.61
C LYS A 45 4.26 -12.62 9.83
N VAL A 46 5.28 -13.19 9.18
CA VAL A 46 6.67 -12.72 9.29
C VAL A 46 6.99 -11.51 8.41
N ILE A 47 6.07 -11.11 7.51
CA ILE A 47 6.28 -9.95 6.64
C ILE A 47 6.18 -8.66 7.44
N GLY A 48 5.32 -8.59 8.45
CA GLY A 48 5.11 -7.37 9.23
C GLY A 48 3.87 -7.43 10.11
N THR A 49 3.44 -6.26 10.58
CA THR A 49 2.23 -6.10 11.40
C THR A 49 1.02 -5.93 10.50
N TRP A 50 0.09 -6.86 10.55
CA TRP A 50 -1.12 -6.82 9.73
C TRP A 50 -2.29 -6.17 10.46
N TYR A 51 -2.85 -5.12 9.88
CA TYR A 51 -4.05 -4.45 10.37
C TYR A 51 -5.33 -5.02 9.75
N SER A 52 -5.23 -5.51 8.52
CA SER A 52 -6.29 -6.26 7.84
C SER A 52 -5.65 -7.33 6.98
N TYR A 53 -6.19 -8.54 7.02
CA TYR A 53 -5.71 -9.67 6.22
C TYR A 53 -6.82 -10.66 5.87
N SER A 54 -8.07 -10.22 5.98
CA SER A 54 -9.25 -10.99 5.60
C SER A 54 -9.88 -10.40 4.33
N GLY A 55 -10.37 -11.25 3.44
CA GLY A 55 -10.98 -10.82 2.20
C GLY A 55 -9.99 -10.26 1.18
N LYS A 56 -10.45 -9.32 0.35
CA LYS A 56 -9.71 -8.84 -0.83
C LYS A 56 -8.81 -7.63 -0.58
N ARG A 57 -8.77 -7.08 0.64
CA ARG A 57 -7.98 -5.89 0.93
C ARG A 57 -7.16 -6.10 2.19
N TRP A 58 -5.85 -6.27 2.01
CA TRP A 58 -4.93 -6.49 3.11
C TRP A 58 -4.11 -5.24 3.37
N ILE A 59 -3.80 -4.99 4.64
CA ILE A 59 -3.10 -3.81 5.12
C ILE A 59 -2.02 -4.26 6.08
N CYS A 60 -0.78 -3.89 5.79
CA CYS A 60 0.41 -4.32 6.50
C CYS A 60 1.35 -3.13 6.75
N HIS A 61 1.88 -3.02 7.96
CA HIS A 61 3.08 -2.24 8.21
C HIS A 61 4.30 -3.16 8.21
N THR A 62 5.36 -2.79 7.49
CA THR A 62 6.62 -3.52 7.44
C THR A 62 7.80 -2.58 7.18
N GLU A 63 8.99 -2.99 7.61
CA GLU A 63 10.28 -2.35 7.33
C GLU A 63 10.89 -2.80 5.98
N LEU A 64 10.24 -3.76 5.29
CA LEU A 64 10.66 -4.20 3.97
C LEU A 64 10.50 -3.08 2.93
N SER A 65 11.35 -3.11 1.90
CA SER A 65 11.16 -2.24 0.73
C SER A 65 9.90 -2.64 -0.06
N THR A 66 9.41 -1.70 -0.88
CA THR A 66 8.30 -1.91 -1.82
C THR A 66 8.48 -3.16 -2.69
N GLU A 67 9.70 -3.38 -3.20
CA GLU A 67 10.05 -4.51 -4.07
C GLU A 67 10.07 -5.83 -3.29
N GLN A 68 10.65 -5.81 -2.09
CA GLN A 68 10.70 -6.99 -1.22
C GLN A 68 9.30 -7.41 -0.78
N PHE A 69 8.48 -6.45 -0.35
CA PHE A 69 7.10 -6.68 0.03
C PHE A 69 6.30 -7.29 -1.12
N LYS A 70 6.35 -6.67 -2.31
CA LYS A 70 5.71 -7.21 -3.53
C LYS A 70 6.12 -8.64 -3.79
N LYS A 71 7.42 -8.93 -3.79
CA LYS A 71 7.96 -10.27 -4.04
C LYS A 71 7.45 -11.30 -3.05
N MET A 72 7.33 -10.93 -1.77
CA MET A 72 6.84 -11.83 -0.72
C MET A 72 5.34 -12.15 -0.89
N ILE A 73 4.53 -11.15 -1.28
CA ILE A 73 3.10 -11.34 -1.54
C ILE A 73 2.87 -12.16 -2.81
N THR A 74 3.53 -11.82 -3.91
CA THR A 74 3.29 -12.44 -5.21
C THR A 74 3.82 -13.87 -5.33
N LYS A 75 4.76 -14.29 -4.46
CA LYS A 75 5.27 -15.67 -4.41
C LYS A 75 4.16 -16.73 -4.27
N ASN A 76 3.03 -16.35 -3.68
CA ASN A 76 1.91 -17.23 -3.37
C ASN A 76 0.69 -17.01 -4.28
N ILE A 77 0.83 -16.21 -5.33
CA ILE A 77 -0.24 -15.89 -6.29
C ILE A 77 0.06 -16.56 -7.62
N ASP A 78 -0.95 -17.15 -8.25
CA ASP A 78 -0.81 -17.74 -9.59
C ASP A 78 -0.34 -16.69 -10.61
N HIS A 79 0.57 -17.08 -11.51
CA HIS A 79 1.13 -16.16 -12.51
C HIS A 79 0.08 -15.40 -13.34
N LYS A 80 -1.03 -16.06 -13.69
CA LYS A 80 -2.15 -15.47 -14.44
C LYS A 80 -2.90 -14.35 -13.69
N ASP A 81 -2.76 -14.32 -12.37
CA ASP A 81 -3.50 -13.43 -11.47
C ASP A 81 -2.62 -12.29 -10.95
N LEU A 82 -1.32 -12.31 -11.23
CA LEU A 82 -0.37 -11.28 -10.78
C LEU A 82 -0.76 -9.87 -11.26
N GLU A 83 -1.18 -9.73 -12.52
CA GLU A 83 -1.58 -8.44 -13.09
C GLU A 83 -2.87 -7.87 -12.47
N LYS A 84 -3.64 -8.71 -11.77
CA LYS A 84 -4.88 -8.32 -11.09
C LYS A 84 -4.64 -7.83 -9.66
N VAL A 85 -3.44 -8.03 -9.12
CA VAL A 85 -3.07 -7.58 -7.77
C VAL A 85 -2.54 -6.15 -7.84
N LYS A 86 -3.14 -5.24 -7.07
CA LYS A 86 -2.69 -3.86 -6.98
C LYS A 86 -2.06 -3.58 -5.62
N PHE A 87 -1.05 -2.72 -5.64
CA PHE A 87 -0.26 -2.35 -4.45
C PHE A 87 -0.31 -0.85 -4.25
N TYR A 88 -0.54 -0.44 -3.01
CA TYR A 88 -0.62 0.96 -2.63
C TYR A 88 0.11 1.23 -1.32
N LEU A 89 0.67 2.41 -1.20
CA LEU A 89 1.28 2.95 0.01
C LEU A 89 0.35 4.01 0.60
N ASP A 90 0.15 3.98 1.90
CA ASP A 90 -0.54 5.01 2.66
C ASP A 90 0.18 5.20 4.02
N TYR A 91 -0.33 6.07 4.88
CA TYR A 91 0.26 6.39 6.18
C TYR A 91 -0.81 6.39 7.27
N LEU A 92 -0.48 5.93 8.48
CA LEU A 92 -1.40 5.98 9.62
C LEU A 92 -1.61 7.44 10.11
N PRO A 93 -2.81 7.85 10.59
CA PRO A 93 -4.07 7.15 10.42
C PRO A 93 -4.44 7.11 8.93
N PHE A 94 -4.75 5.91 8.43
CA PHE A 94 -4.94 5.71 7.00
C PHE A 94 -6.20 6.42 6.52
N SER A 95 -6.06 7.16 5.43
CA SER A 95 -7.17 7.80 4.75
C SER A 95 -7.23 7.20 3.36
N ILE A 96 -8.31 6.46 3.07
CA ILE A 96 -8.56 5.77 1.79
C ILE A 96 -8.54 6.70 0.56
N THR A 97 -8.33 8.01 0.75
CA THR A 97 -8.29 9.06 -0.26
C THR A 97 -6.89 9.38 -0.78
N ASN A 98 -5.81 8.91 -0.14
CA ASN A 98 -4.43 9.31 -0.48
C ASN A 98 -3.50 8.15 -0.86
N GLU A 99 -4.07 7.02 -1.26
CA GLU A 99 -3.32 5.83 -1.64
C GLU A 99 -2.38 6.07 -2.83
N ILE A 100 -1.09 5.81 -2.63
CA ILE A 100 -0.05 6.01 -3.64
C ILE A 100 0.24 4.65 -4.30
N PRO A 101 -0.09 4.46 -5.59
CA PRO A 101 0.24 3.20 -6.27
C PRO A 101 1.76 3.07 -6.40
N PHE A 102 2.28 1.86 -6.18
CA PHE A 102 3.70 1.56 -6.37
C PHE A 102 3.88 0.19 -7.02
#